data_AF-A0AAD6GK59-F1
#
_entry.id   AF-A0AAD6GK59-F1
#
_cell.length_a   1.000
_cell.length_b   1.000
_cell.length_c   1.000
_cell.angle_alpha   90.00
_cell.angle_beta   90.00
_cell.angle_gamma   90.00
#
_symmetry.space_group_name_H-M   'P 1'
#
loop_
_entity.id
_entity.type
_entity.pdbx_description
1 polymer ?
#
loop_
_entity_poly.entity_id
_entity_poly.type
_entity_poly.pdbx_seq_one_letter_code
_entity_poly.pdbx_strand_id
1 'polypeptide(L)'
;MSATETITRPCQPDIQYHPDWAKYQARSRQRKETESLQTSLPAGFPQKLFSPLVWEGKDIEKCDDWIYQLSEVQLDEIDAALKSFKVLGWIIILTAVALQKPLGYINDSTFPLPTLRPILRDLSRELHNGRGFFVLRGLRIDNYSREDNVIIYTGVSSHIGSIRGRQQDTRLQNGTSPIISHIKDITSITEKGKIGAPSNTADKQVFHTDAGDIISLLCLSPAAEAGESYLSSSWNVYNILAKERPDLIHTLSQNWPVDGFNNPQKPYTLRPLLYHQPATETTPERVLIQYARRYFTGFLAQPRSADIPPITEAQAEALDALHFLAEEHSAALDFQKGDVQYVNNLSIFHARNGFTDAPGKELVSSNNVRIVANHDRRHLLRLWLRDPENAWQTPEPLQHRWDTVFKNVTEDEQAFPLNPGSLRKTVGS
;
A
#
# COMPACT_ATOMS: atom_id res chain seq x y z
N MET A 1 42.90 -37.19 -14.15
CA MET A 1 42.23 -36.74 -12.92
C MET A 1 40.94 -36.05 -13.34
N SER A 2 39.79 -36.67 -13.06
CA SER A 2 38.48 -36.11 -13.41
C SER A 2 38.18 -34.97 -12.43
N ALA A 3 37.98 -33.76 -12.94
CA ALA A 3 37.57 -32.63 -12.14
C ALA A 3 36.14 -32.91 -11.64
N THR A 4 35.98 -33.13 -10.33
CA THR A 4 34.68 -33.23 -9.69
C THR A 4 34.10 -31.82 -9.61
N GLU A 5 33.32 -31.42 -10.60
CA GLU A 5 32.50 -30.20 -10.50
C GLU A 5 31.50 -30.38 -9.36
N THR A 6 31.72 -29.66 -8.27
CA THR A 6 30.77 -29.62 -7.16
C THR A 6 29.63 -28.71 -7.59
N ILE A 7 28.55 -29.30 -8.11
CA ILE A 7 27.33 -28.55 -8.43
C ILE A 7 26.69 -28.13 -7.11
N THR A 8 27.01 -26.94 -6.63
CA THR A 8 26.31 -26.32 -5.51
C THR A 8 24.90 -25.95 -5.97
N ARG A 9 23.90 -26.68 -5.48
CA ARG A 9 22.50 -26.33 -5.73
C ARG A 9 22.23 -24.94 -5.14
N PRO A 10 21.66 -23.99 -5.90
CA PRO A 10 21.23 -22.71 -5.36
C PRO A 10 20.30 -22.95 -4.16
N CYS A 11 20.60 -22.32 -3.02
CA CYS A 11 19.79 -22.40 -1.81
C CYS A 11 19.18 -21.02 -1.50
N GLN A 12 18.04 -21.02 -0.85
CA GLN A 12 17.43 -19.79 -0.35
C GLN A 12 18.34 -19.21 0.76
N PRO A 13 18.75 -17.93 0.66
CA PRO A 13 19.51 -17.25 1.69
C PRO A 13 18.81 -17.31 3.05
N ASP A 14 19.57 -17.25 4.14
CA ASP A 14 19.03 -17.07 5.48
C ASP A 14 18.49 -15.63 5.62
N ILE A 15 17.23 -15.45 5.24
CA ILE A 15 16.49 -14.19 5.26
C ILE A 15 15.05 -14.43 5.72
N GLN A 16 14.52 -13.49 6.51
CA GLN A 16 13.20 -13.57 7.11
C GLN A 16 12.40 -12.31 6.79
N TYR A 17 11.07 -12.38 7.03
CA TYR A 17 10.18 -11.24 6.85
C TYR A 17 10.57 -10.06 7.74
N HIS A 18 10.86 -10.31 9.01
CA HIS A 18 11.46 -9.32 9.90
C HIS A 18 12.96 -9.21 9.60
N PRO A 19 13.46 -8.04 9.19
CA PRO A 19 14.86 -7.88 8.80
C PRO A 19 15.79 -8.00 10.01
N ASP A 20 16.96 -8.59 9.79
CA ASP A 20 17.99 -8.79 10.82
C ASP A 20 19.23 -7.98 10.42
N TRP A 21 19.54 -6.96 11.23
CA TRP A 21 20.65 -6.04 10.96
C TRP A 21 22.00 -6.73 10.97
N ALA A 22 22.22 -7.67 11.89
CA ALA A 22 23.49 -8.38 11.99
C ALA A 22 23.71 -9.28 10.78
N LYS A 23 22.67 -9.97 10.31
CA LYS A 23 22.72 -10.78 9.07
C LYS A 23 22.97 -9.92 7.85
N TYR A 24 22.31 -8.77 7.74
CA TYR A 24 22.55 -7.82 6.65
C TYR A 24 24.01 -7.35 6.62
N GLN A 25 24.55 -6.91 7.76
CA GLN A 25 25.95 -6.47 7.85
C GLN A 25 26.95 -7.57 7.52
N ALA A 26 26.73 -8.79 8.02
CA ALA A 26 27.58 -9.94 7.73
C ALA A 26 27.57 -10.29 6.23
N ARG A 27 26.37 -10.35 5.62
CA ARG A 27 26.19 -10.57 4.18
C ARG A 27 26.89 -9.50 3.36
N SER A 28 26.69 -8.22 3.71
CA SER A 28 27.30 -7.11 2.99
C SER A 28 28.82 -7.15 3.02
N ARG A 29 29.40 -7.44 4.19
CA ARG A 29 30.84 -7.59 4.36
C ARG A 29 31.37 -8.75 3.51
N GLN A 30 30.76 -9.93 3.62
CA GLN A 30 31.16 -11.10 2.87
C GLN A 30 31.16 -10.82 1.37
N ARG A 31 30.06 -10.28 0.83
CA ARG A 31 29.96 -9.97 -0.61
C ARG A 31 31.03 -8.99 -1.07
N LYS A 32 31.31 -7.94 -0.30
CA LYS A 32 32.38 -6.98 -0.61
C LYS A 32 33.78 -7.59 -0.57
N GLU A 33 34.01 -8.58 0.28
CA GLU A 33 35.30 -9.27 0.43
C GLU A 33 35.51 -10.37 -0.63
N THR A 34 34.44 -11.05 -1.05
CA THR A 34 34.54 -12.28 -1.87
C THR A 34 34.09 -12.12 -3.31
N GLU A 35 33.34 -11.07 -3.66
CA GLU A 35 32.79 -10.86 -5.01
C GLU A 35 33.41 -9.64 -5.71
N SER A 36 33.45 -9.68 -7.05
CA SER A 36 33.75 -8.50 -7.86
C SER A 36 32.46 -7.72 -8.14
N LEU A 37 32.15 -6.76 -7.27
CA LEU A 37 30.92 -5.96 -7.34
C LEU A 37 31.00 -4.86 -8.41
N GLN A 38 29.87 -4.59 -9.07
CA GLN A 38 29.77 -3.50 -10.04
C GLN A 38 29.95 -2.15 -9.34
N THR A 39 30.83 -1.31 -9.90
CA THR A 39 31.14 0.02 -9.35
C THR A 39 30.47 1.17 -10.10
N SER A 40 29.83 0.89 -11.23
CA SER A 40 29.04 1.83 -12.02
C SER A 40 27.58 1.38 -12.12
N LEU A 41 26.68 2.33 -12.36
CA LEU A 41 25.25 2.07 -12.52
C LEU A 41 24.96 1.26 -13.79
N PRO A 42 23.83 0.53 -13.84
CA PRO A 42 23.36 -0.07 -15.08
C PRO A 42 23.09 1.01 -16.12
N ALA A 43 23.25 0.67 -17.39
CA ALA A 43 23.01 1.60 -18.49
C ALA A 43 21.60 2.20 -18.41
N GLY A 44 21.50 3.52 -18.59
CA GLY A 44 20.25 4.28 -18.54
C GLY A 44 19.90 4.84 -17.16
N PHE A 45 20.34 4.23 -16.06
CA PHE A 45 19.96 4.68 -14.72
C PHE A 45 20.65 6.01 -14.33
N PRO A 46 19.93 6.97 -13.72
CA PRO A 46 20.48 8.27 -13.37
C PRO A 46 21.45 8.18 -12.18
N GLN A 47 22.54 8.96 -12.22
CA GLN A 47 23.48 9.03 -11.10
C GLN A 47 22.84 9.61 -9.82
N LYS A 48 21.87 10.51 -10.01
CA LYS A 48 21.13 11.16 -8.92
C LYS A 48 19.83 11.72 -9.46
N LEU A 49 18.75 11.52 -8.70
CA LEU A 49 17.45 12.13 -8.92
C LEU A 49 17.39 13.51 -8.25
N PHE A 50 16.81 14.48 -8.95
CA PHE A 50 16.52 15.82 -8.45
C PHE A 50 15.02 16.08 -8.58
N SER A 51 14.30 16.05 -7.46
CA SER A 51 12.84 16.18 -7.43
C SER A 51 12.36 16.51 -6.02
N PRO A 52 11.19 17.16 -5.84
CA PRO A 52 10.53 17.26 -4.54
C PRO A 52 10.24 15.90 -3.88
N LEU A 53 10.25 14.80 -4.63
CA LEU A 53 10.17 13.43 -4.10
C LEU A 53 11.43 13.01 -3.34
N VAL A 54 12.55 13.71 -3.48
CA VAL A 54 13.80 13.43 -2.76
C VAL A 54 13.82 14.24 -1.47
N TRP A 55 13.48 13.59 -0.36
CA TRP A 55 13.45 14.20 0.96
C TRP A 55 13.96 13.25 2.04
N GLU A 56 14.34 13.84 3.16
CA GLU A 56 14.80 13.20 4.37
C GLU A 56 13.69 13.22 5.43
N GLY A 57 13.45 12.10 6.12
CA GLY A 57 12.33 12.00 7.06
C GLY A 57 12.38 13.04 8.18
N LYS A 58 13.57 13.29 8.74
CA LYS A 58 13.79 14.33 9.76
C LYS A 58 13.40 15.74 9.30
N ASP A 59 13.36 16.01 8.01
CA ASP A 59 12.99 17.33 7.48
C ASP A 59 11.47 17.42 7.31
N ILE A 60 10.81 16.31 6.97
CA ILE A 60 9.34 16.17 6.99
C ILE A 60 8.78 16.35 8.41
N GLU A 61 9.45 15.77 9.42
CA GLU A 61 8.99 15.84 10.82
C GLU A 61 9.08 17.24 11.44
N LYS A 62 9.79 18.18 10.81
CA LYS A 62 9.93 19.56 11.29
C LYS A 62 8.84 20.50 10.80
N CYS A 63 8.01 20.07 9.85
CA CYS A 63 6.95 20.88 9.26
C CYS A 63 5.62 20.13 9.24
N ASP A 64 4.54 20.86 8.99
CA ASP A 64 3.16 20.37 8.90
C ASP A 64 2.51 20.75 7.55
N ASP A 65 3.29 21.22 6.58
CA ASP A 65 2.83 21.63 5.25
C ASP A 65 2.30 20.47 4.38
N TRP A 66 2.50 19.23 4.83
CA TRP A 66 1.92 18.01 4.28
C TRP A 66 0.52 17.71 4.85
N ILE A 67 0.03 18.50 5.81
CA ILE A 67 -1.30 18.38 6.39
C ILE A 67 -2.22 19.42 5.76
N TYR A 68 -3.28 18.95 5.12
CA TYR A 68 -4.40 19.80 4.74
C TYR A 68 -5.52 19.67 5.78
N GLN A 69 -5.70 20.70 6.59
CA GLN A 69 -6.77 20.77 7.59
C GLN A 69 -8.10 21.15 6.94
N LEU A 70 -9.10 20.27 7.03
CA LEU A 70 -10.45 20.59 6.60
C LEU A 70 -11.05 21.67 7.51
N SER A 71 -11.63 22.69 6.89
CA SER A 71 -12.42 23.71 7.58
C SER A 71 -13.84 23.23 7.85
N GLU A 72 -14.53 23.86 8.81
CA GLU A 72 -15.94 23.54 9.13
C GLU A 72 -16.86 23.64 7.90
N VAL A 73 -16.64 24.65 7.03
CA VAL A 73 -17.41 24.82 5.79
C VAL A 73 -17.20 23.65 4.83
N GLN A 74 -15.97 23.14 4.73
CA GLN A 74 -15.66 21.98 3.89
C GLN A 74 -16.22 20.68 4.47
N LEU A 75 -16.24 20.55 5.80
CA LEU A 75 -16.88 19.42 6.47
C LEU A 75 -18.40 19.43 6.27
N ASP A 76 -19.03 20.60 6.31
CA ASP A 76 -20.46 20.75 6.01
C ASP A 76 -20.77 20.48 4.52
N GLU A 77 -19.88 20.84 3.61
CA GLU A 77 -19.96 20.47 2.19
C GLU A 77 -19.90 18.95 1.99
N ILE A 78 -18.98 18.27 2.68
CA ILE A 78 -18.86 16.80 2.67
C ILE A 78 -20.15 16.14 3.20
N ASP A 79 -20.73 16.68 4.29
CA ASP A 79 -22.00 16.21 4.84
C ASP A 79 -23.16 16.39 3.85
N ALA A 80 -23.22 17.54 3.16
CA ALA A 80 -24.21 17.78 2.12
C ALA A 80 -24.05 16.82 0.93
N ALA A 81 -22.82 16.52 0.51
CA ALA A 81 -22.53 15.55 -0.53
C ALA A 81 -22.95 14.12 -0.14
N LEU A 82 -22.71 13.71 1.11
CA LEU A 82 -23.21 12.45 1.66
C LEU A 82 -24.73 12.38 1.58
N LYS A 83 -25.43 13.42 2.06
CA LYS A 83 -26.90 13.49 2.01
C LYS A 83 -27.41 13.42 0.58
N SER A 84 -26.78 14.15 -0.34
CA SER A 84 -27.12 14.14 -1.78
C SER A 84 -26.98 12.74 -2.38
N PHE A 85 -25.85 12.05 -2.15
CA PHE A 85 -25.63 10.68 -2.64
C PHE A 85 -26.71 9.72 -2.12
N LYS A 86 -27.05 9.80 -0.83
CA LYS A 86 -28.10 8.97 -0.23
C LYS A 86 -29.49 9.27 -0.80
N VAL A 87 -29.83 10.54 -1.02
CA VAL A 87 -31.12 10.95 -1.64
C VAL A 87 -31.22 10.50 -3.10
N LEU A 88 -30.14 10.59 -3.89
CA LEU A 88 -30.11 10.04 -5.25
C LEU A 88 -30.40 8.54 -5.26
N GLY A 89 -29.94 7.82 -4.22
CA GLY A 89 -30.34 6.43 -4.00
C GLY A 89 -31.85 6.25 -3.82
N TRP A 90 -32.54 7.21 -3.19
CA TRP A 90 -33.99 7.17 -2.99
C TRP A 90 -34.83 7.55 -4.21
N ILE A 91 -34.35 8.45 -5.08
CA ILE A 91 -35.11 8.86 -6.28
C ILE A 91 -35.20 7.70 -7.29
N ILE A 92 -34.16 6.87 -7.39
CA ILE A 92 -34.16 5.67 -8.24
C ILE A 92 -35.16 4.60 -7.71
N ILE A 93 -35.42 4.58 -6.39
CA ILE A 93 -36.33 3.64 -5.70
C ILE A 93 -37.81 3.89 -6.07
N LEU A 94 -38.19 5.10 -6.51
CA LEU A 94 -39.58 5.41 -6.87
C LEU A 94 -39.96 5.01 -8.31
N THR A 95 -39.00 4.67 -9.17
CA THR A 95 -39.24 4.37 -10.60
C THR A 95 -38.96 2.93 -11.02
N ALA A 96 -38.32 2.12 -10.18
CA ALA A 96 -38.17 0.67 -10.35
C ALA A 96 -37.84 0.02 -8.99
N VAL A 97 -38.17 -1.27 -8.85
CA VAL A 97 -37.98 -2.14 -7.67
C VAL A 97 -36.82 -1.70 -6.76
N ALA A 98 -37.12 -1.51 -5.47
CA ALA A 98 -36.24 -0.96 -4.45
C ALA A 98 -34.81 -1.52 -4.48
N LEU A 99 -33.88 -0.75 -5.03
CA LEU A 99 -32.45 -0.97 -4.92
C LEU A 99 -31.81 0.34 -4.45
N GLN A 100 -31.19 0.33 -3.27
CA GLN A 100 -30.25 1.37 -2.87
C GLN A 100 -29.20 1.50 -3.98
N LYS A 101 -28.86 2.73 -4.40
CA LYS A 101 -27.80 2.95 -5.39
C LYS A 101 -26.52 2.24 -4.92
N PRO A 102 -25.96 1.30 -5.70
CA PRO A 102 -24.77 0.58 -5.28
C PRO A 102 -23.63 1.55 -4.97
N LEU A 103 -22.87 1.27 -3.91
CA LEU A 103 -21.74 2.11 -3.49
C LEU A 103 -20.67 2.26 -4.59
N GLY A 104 -20.63 1.36 -5.57
CA GLY A 104 -19.77 1.49 -6.74
C GLY A 104 -20.02 2.72 -7.61
N TYR A 105 -21.21 3.34 -7.53
CA TYR A 105 -21.51 4.57 -8.27
C TYR A 105 -21.06 5.85 -7.55
N ILE A 106 -20.35 5.76 -6.43
CA ILE A 106 -19.72 6.92 -5.80
C ILE A 106 -18.60 7.43 -6.71
N ASN A 107 -18.72 8.66 -7.18
CA ASN A 107 -17.73 9.38 -7.99
C ASN A 107 -17.88 10.90 -7.79
N ASP A 108 -17.05 11.68 -8.48
CA ASP A 108 -17.02 13.15 -8.34
C ASP A 108 -18.35 13.84 -8.71
N SER A 109 -19.15 13.21 -9.56
CA SER A 109 -20.45 13.71 -10.03
C SER A 109 -21.59 13.34 -9.09
N THR A 110 -21.51 12.17 -8.43
CA THR A 110 -22.51 11.69 -7.48
C THR A 110 -22.20 12.06 -6.03
N PHE A 111 -20.97 12.51 -5.76
CA PHE A 111 -20.50 13.08 -4.49
C PHE A 111 -19.82 14.44 -4.78
N PRO A 112 -20.59 15.48 -5.15
CA PRO A 112 -20.04 16.74 -5.60
C PRO A 112 -19.44 17.54 -4.43
N LEU A 113 -18.23 18.09 -4.66
CA LEU A 113 -17.51 18.95 -3.73
C LEU A 113 -17.09 20.25 -4.45
N PRO A 114 -18.02 21.11 -4.89
CA PRO A 114 -17.69 22.27 -5.73
C PRO A 114 -16.59 23.19 -5.19
N THR A 115 -16.51 23.40 -3.87
CA THR A 115 -15.50 24.29 -3.27
C THR A 115 -14.23 23.55 -2.84
N LEU A 116 -14.35 22.31 -2.37
CA LEU A 116 -13.22 21.49 -1.95
C LEU A 116 -12.52 20.77 -3.13
N ARG A 117 -13.21 20.49 -4.24
CA ARG A 117 -12.64 19.78 -5.40
C ARG A 117 -11.38 20.44 -5.97
N PRO A 118 -11.32 21.76 -6.23
CA PRO A 118 -10.09 22.38 -6.75
C PRO A 118 -8.87 22.08 -5.85
N ILE A 119 -9.07 22.15 -4.54
CA ILE A 119 -8.02 21.88 -3.55
C ILE A 119 -7.60 20.40 -3.57
N LEU A 120 -8.56 19.47 -3.63
CA LEU A 120 -8.27 18.04 -3.75
C LEU A 120 -7.51 17.73 -5.06
N ARG A 121 -7.85 18.39 -6.17
CA ARG A 121 -7.09 18.26 -7.42
C ARG A 121 -5.68 18.81 -7.30
N ASP A 122 -5.47 19.90 -6.57
CA ASP A 122 -4.15 20.46 -6.30
C ASP A 122 -3.31 19.51 -5.44
N LEU A 123 -3.90 18.92 -4.39
CA LEU A 123 -3.29 17.88 -3.57
C LEU A 123 -2.97 16.62 -4.38
N SER A 124 -3.81 16.21 -5.34
CA SER A 124 -3.46 15.10 -6.25
C SER A 124 -2.25 15.45 -7.12
N ARG A 125 -2.09 16.70 -7.58
CA ARG A 125 -0.88 17.09 -8.33
C ARG A 125 0.37 17.08 -7.45
N GLU A 126 0.27 17.54 -6.20
CA GLU A 126 1.35 17.45 -5.19
C GLU A 126 1.71 16.00 -4.88
N LEU A 127 0.72 15.10 -4.84
CA LEU A 127 0.92 13.66 -4.63
C LEU A 127 1.75 13.03 -5.77
N HIS A 128 1.57 13.46 -7.01
CA HIS A 128 2.25 12.85 -8.16
C HIS A 128 3.56 13.53 -8.57
N ASN A 129 3.68 14.84 -8.31
CA ASN A 129 4.80 15.66 -8.80
C ASN A 129 5.55 16.42 -7.69
N GLY A 130 4.96 16.50 -6.50
CA GLY A 130 5.54 17.12 -5.31
C GLY A 130 6.17 16.08 -4.40
N ARG A 131 5.93 16.17 -3.08
CA ARG A 131 6.58 15.30 -2.07
C ARG A 131 6.12 13.85 -2.06
N GLY A 132 5.05 13.51 -2.77
CA GLY A 132 4.60 12.12 -2.88
C GLY A 132 3.60 11.65 -1.83
N PHE A 133 3.18 12.52 -0.91
CA PHE A 133 2.12 12.21 0.06
C PHE A 133 1.49 13.48 0.65
N PHE A 134 0.31 13.34 1.24
CA PHE A 134 -0.31 14.33 2.12
C PHE A 134 -1.30 13.66 3.08
N VAL A 135 -1.69 14.39 4.13
CA VAL A 135 -2.76 13.99 5.06
C VAL A 135 -3.90 14.98 4.97
N LEU A 136 -5.09 14.49 4.64
CA LEU A 136 -6.34 15.24 4.79
C LEU A 136 -6.86 15.04 6.21
N ARG A 137 -6.89 16.11 7.01
CA ARG A 137 -7.19 16.02 8.44
C ARG A 137 -8.60 16.49 8.78
N GLY A 138 -9.24 15.75 9.68
CA GLY A 138 -10.42 16.21 10.41
C GLY A 138 -11.78 15.71 9.93
N LEU A 139 -11.88 14.58 9.21
CA LEU A 139 -13.20 14.00 8.93
C LEU A 139 -13.93 13.66 10.23
N ARG A 140 -15.19 14.08 10.34
CA ARG A 140 -16.03 13.95 11.55
C ARG A 140 -16.57 12.52 11.73
N ILE A 141 -15.70 11.52 11.74
CA ILE A 141 -16.10 10.12 11.58
C ILE A 141 -17.01 9.57 12.70
N ASP A 142 -16.97 10.18 13.89
CA ASP A 142 -17.85 9.83 15.02
C ASP A 142 -19.29 10.29 14.85
N ASN A 143 -19.55 11.23 13.93
CA ASN A 143 -20.88 11.73 13.64
C ASN A 143 -21.65 10.80 12.68
N TYR A 144 -20.98 9.78 12.15
CA TYR A 144 -21.45 8.99 11.02
C TYR A 144 -21.49 7.50 11.32
N SER A 145 -22.43 6.80 10.70
CA SER A 145 -22.40 5.34 10.70
C SER A 145 -21.16 4.81 9.96
N ARG A 146 -20.88 3.51 10.09
CA ARG A 146 -19.77 2.88 9.35
C ARG A 146 -19.96 3.01 7.82
N GLU A 147 -21.19 2.84 7.36
CA GLU A 147 -21.54 2.98 5.94
C GLU A 147 -21.37 4.42 5.46
N ASP A 148 -21.85 5.39 6.24
CA ASP A 148 -21.68 6.81 5.92
C ASP A 148 -20.20 7.20 5.84
N ASN A 149 -19.37 6.71 6.77
CA ASN A 149 -17.92 6.89 6.73
C ASN A 149 -17.28 6.28 5.47
N VAL A 150 -17.74 5.11 5.03
CA VAL A 150 -17.31 4.49 3.77
C VAL A 150 -17.70 5.35 2.57
N ILE A 151 -18.93 5.89 2.56
CA ILE A 151 -19.41 6.77 1.49
C ILE A 151 -18.58 8.06 1.45
N ILE A 152 -18.41 8.74 2.58
CA ILE A 152 -17.61 9.97 2.70
C ILE A 152 -16.18 9.71 2.21
N TYR A 153 -15.54 8.67 2.74
CA TYR A 153 -14.16 8.33 2.40
C TYR A 153 -13.98 8.10 0.90
N THR A 154 -14.89 7.32 0.30
CA THR A 154 -14.87 7.00 -1.13
C THR A 154 -15.17 8.24 -1.97
N GLY A 155 -16.14 9.04 -1.56
CA GLY A 155 -16.57 10.27 -2.25
C GLY A 155 -15.44 11.29 -2.31
N VAL A 156 -14.86 11.63 -1.15
CA VAL A 156 -13.69 12.53 -1.08
C VAL A 156 -12.52 11.97 -1.88
N SER A 157 -12.20 10.69 -1.72
CA SER A 157 -11.08 10.05 -2.44
C SER A 157 -11.27 10.01 -3.96
N SER A 158 -12.51 10.02 -4.46
CA SER A 158 -12.77 10.03 -5.90
C SER A 158 -12.31 11.32 -6.60
N HIS A 159 -12.17 12.42 -5.84
CA HIS A 159 -11.58 13.67 -6.33
C HIS A 159 -10.04 13.64 -6.32
N ILE A 160 -9.41 12.70 -5.62
CA ILE A 160 -7.95 12.47 -5.68
C ILE A 160 -7.61 11.48 -6.79
N GLY A 161 -8.22 10.30 -6.77
CA GLY A 161 -8.09 9.28 -7.80
C GLY A 161 -9.43 8.62 -8.06
N SER A 162 -9.96 8.78 -9.27
CA SER A 162 -11.32 8.36 -9.62
C SER A 162 -11.44 6.86 -9.90
N ILE A 163 -10.35 6.17 -10.20
CA ILE A 163 -10.34 4.73 -10.49
C ILE A 163 -9.93 3.96 -9.23
N ARG A 164 -10.79 3.05 -8.77
CA ARG A 164 -10.56 2.22 -7.58
C ARG A 164 -10.01 0.84 -7.94
N GLY A 165 -9.01 0.40 -7.19
CA GLY A 165 -8.33 -0.89 -7.36
C GLY A 165 -8.95 -2.00 -6.53
N ARG A 166 -8.93 -3.24 -7.08
CA ARG A 166 -9.33 -4.45 -6.37
C ARG A 166 -8.40 -4.73 -5.19
N GLN A 167 -8.97 -5.13 -4.06
CA GLN A 167 -8.23 -5.50 -2.85
C GLN A 167 -7.87 -6.99 -2.78
N GLN A 168 -8.32 -7.80 -3.75
CA GLN A 168 -8.01 -9.22 -3.95
C GLN A 168 -7.88 -9.55 -5.45
N ASP A 169 -7.04 -10.51 -5.80
CA ASP A 169 -6.77 -10.87 -7.20
C ASP A 169 -8.00 -11.53 -7.86
N THR A 170 -8.85 -12.20 -7.06
CA THR A 170 -10.02 -12.94 -7.53
C THR A 170 -11.33 -12.25 -7.18
N ARG A 171 -12.33 -12.39 -8.06
CA ARG A 171 -13.70 -11.97 -7.74
C ARG A 171 -14.27 -12.84 -6.63
N LEU A 172 -15.16 -12.26 -5.81
CA LEU A 172 -15.98 -12.99 -4.85
C LEU A 172 -16.93 -13.94 -5.58
N GLN A 173 -17.50 -14.90 -4.85
CA GLN A 173 -18.41 -15.91 -5.43
C GLN A 173 -19.62 -15.30 -6.15
N ASN A 174 -20.05 -14.10 -5.74
CA ASN A 174 -21.14 -13.34 -6.36
C ASN A 174 -20.67 -12.50 -7.58
N GLY A 175 -19.45 -12.66 -8.06
CA GLY A 175 -18.89 -11.94 -9.21
C GLY A 175 -18.31 -10.55 -8.90
N THR A 176 -18.50 -10.03 -7.68
CA THR A 176 -18.02 -8.69 -7.27
C THR A 176 -16.54 -8.69 -6.86
N SER A 177 -15.90 -7.53 -6.86
CA SER A 177 -14.53 -7.31 -6.40
C SER A 177 -14.53 -6.32 -5.23
N PRO A 178 -13.99 -6.67 -4.06
CA PRO A 178 -13.89 -5.72 -2.95
C PRO A 178 -12.88 -4.63 -3.31
N ILE A 179 -13.29 -3.36 -3.19
CA ILE A 179 -12.43 -2.21 -3.49
C ILE A 179 -11.90 -1.52 -2.22
N ILE A 180 -12.55 -1.75 -1.06
CA ILE A 180 -12.08 -1.33 0.27
C ILE A 180 -11.57 -2.53 1.05
N SER A 181 -10.48 -2.32 1.78
CA SER A 181 -9.94 -3.31 2.71
C SER A 181 -9.91 -2.77 4.14
N HIS A 182 -10.17 -3.65 5.10
CA HIS A 182 -10.05 -3.36 6.53
C HIS A 182 -8.63 -3.68 7.01
N ILE A 183 -7.91 -2.67 7.48
CA ILE A 183 -6.57 -2.78 8.05
C ILE A 183 -6.70 -2.75 9.56
N LYS A 184 -6.72 -3.93 10.16
CA LYS A 184 -6.99 -4.15 11.58
C LYS A 184 -6.49 -5.53 12.00
N ASP A 185 -6.03 -5.67 13.24
CA ASP A 185 -5.76 -6.98 13.82
C ASP A 185 -7.05 -7.80 13.93
N ILE A 186 -7.09 -8.91 13.21
CA ILE A 186 -8.21 -9.86 13.19
C ILE A 186 -7.80 -11.24 13.71
N THR A 187 -6.62 -11.36 14.34
CA THR A 187 -6.11 -12.62 14.90
C THR A 187 -7.05 -13.25 15.91
N SER A 188 -7.77 -12.43 16.69
CA SER A 188 -8.72 -12.91 17.70
C SER A 188 -10.04 -13.46 17.13
N ILE A 189 -10.38 -13.10 15.88
CA ILE A 189 -11.65 -13.49 15.23
C ILE A 189 -11.43 -14.38 14.00
N THR A 190 -10.19 -14.77 13.75
CA THR A 190 -9.79 -15.59 12.61
C THR A 190 -9.18 -16.89 13.11
N GLU A 191 -9.53 -18.01 12.48
CA GLU A 191 -8.89 -19.29 12.77
C GLU A 191 -7.36 -19.21 12.58
N LYS A 192 -6.62 -19.86 13.49
CA LYS A 192 -5.16 -19.92 13.44
C LYS A 192 -4.70 -20.44 12.08
N GLY A 193 -3.66 -19.82 11.52
CA GLY A 193 -3.08 -20.24 10.24
C GLY A 193 -3.88 -19.80 9.01
N LYS A 194 -4.80 -18.82 9.12
CA LYS A 194 -5.48 -18.24 7.93
C LYS A 194 -5.08 -16.80 7.60
N ILE A 195 -4.30 -16.12 8.44
CA ILE A 195 -3.87 -14.73 8.20
C ILE A 195 -2.53 -14.74 7.45
N GLY A 196 -2.54 -14.31 6.18
CA GLY A 196 -1.36 -14.17 5.33
C GLY A 196 -0.89 -12.73 5.10
N ALA A 197 -1.63 -11.74 5.60
CA ALA A 197 -1.34 -10.33 5.40
C ALA A 197 -0.89 -9.66 6.72
N PRO A 198 0.31 -9.04 6.79
CA PRO A 198 0.77 -8.29 7.96
C PRO A 198 -0.16 -7.13 8.36
N SER A 199 -0.90 -6.58 7.39
CA SER A 199 -1.91 -5.54 7.62
C SER A 199 -3.10 -6.00 8.48
N ASN A 200 -3.21 -7.31 8.73
CA ASN A 200 -4.30 -7.94 9.48
C ASN A 200 -3.86 -8.52 10.83
N THR A 201 -2.69 -8.10 11.32
CA THR A 201 -2.13 -8.47 12.63
C THR A 201 -1.70 -7.23 13.41
N ALA A 202 -1.42 -7.43 14.70
CA ALA A 202 -0.81 -6.41 15.57
C ALA A 202 0.73 -6.30 15.41
N ASP A 203 1.35 -7.25 14.71
CA ASP A 203 2.80 -7.30 14.43
C ASP A 203 3.27 -6.10 13.59
N LYS A 204 4.57 -5.78 13.60
CA LYS A 204 5.18 -4.75 12.74
C LYS A 204 4.95 -5.09 11.27
N GLN A 205 4.54 -4.09 10.49
CA GLN A 205 4.53 -4.18 9.03
C GLN A 205 5.77 -3.45 8.50
N VAL A 206 6.73 -4.21 7.99
CA VAL A 206 8.02 -3.70 7.52
C VAL A 206 7.84 -2.79 6.30
N PHE A 207 8.84 -1.94 6.01
CA PHE A 207 8.81 -1.09 4.81
C PHE A 207 8.51 -1.91 3.56
N HIS A 208 7.56 -1.40 2.78
CA HIS A 208 7.10 -2.01 1.53
C HIS A 208 6.40 -0.96 0.67
N THR A 209 6.09 -1.34 -0.56
CA THR A 209 5.07 -0.73 -1.41
C THR A 209 3.94 -1.74 -1.61
N ASP A 210 2.72 -1.26 -1.81
CA ASP A 210 1.55 -2.09 -2.13
C ASP A 210 1.45 -2.30 -3.66
N ALA A 211 0.32 -2.84 -4.15
CA ALA A 211 -0.01 -2.73 -5.58
C ALA A 211 -0.84 -1.45 -5.83
N GLY A 212 -0.79 -0.94 -7.06
CA GLY A 212 -1.50 0.28 -7.46
C GLY A 212 -0.65 1.54 -7.36
N ASP A 213 -1.22 2.67 -7.75
CA ASP A 213 -0.51 3.96 -7.84
C ASP A 213 -0.58 4.75 -6.54
N ILE A 214 -1.78 4.85 -5.97
CA ILE A 214 -2.04 5.63 -4.77
C ILE A 214 -2.55 4.69 -3.68
N ILE A 215 -1.91 4.72 -2.52
CA ILE A 215 -2.45 4.09 -1.31
C ILE A 215 -3.14 5.18 -0.50
N SER A 216 -4.40 4.95 -0.19
CA SER A 216 -5.14 5.80 0.72
C SER A 216 -5.53 5.02 1.97
N LEU A 217 -5.38 5.61 3.15
CA LEU A 217 -5.77 5.05 4.42
C LEU A 217 -6.63 6.07 5.18
N LEU A 218 -7.85 5.70 5.56
CA LEU A 218 -8.68 6.44 6.51
C LEU A 218 -8.53 5.84 7.90
N CYS A 219 -8.17 6.65 8.90
CA CYS A 219 -8.15 6.25 10.29
C CYS A 219 -9.53 6.34 10.93
N LEU A 220 -10.11 5.19 11.26
CA LEU A 220 -11.37 5.13 12.00
C LEU A 220 -11.17 5.06 13.51
N SER A 221 -10.11 4.38 13.94
CA SER A 221 -9.63 4.43 15.32
C SER A 221 -8.13 4.11 15.33
N PRO A 222 -7.30 4.86 16.07
CA PRO A 222 -5.90 4.52 16.27
C PRO A 222 -5.74 3.29 17.18
N ALA A 223 -4.51 2.79 17.33
CA ALA A 223 -4.21 1.83 18.39
C ALA A 223 -4.24 2.51 19.76
N ALA A 224 -4.29 1.71 20.83
CA ALA A 224 -4.15 2.23 22.19
C ALA A 224 -2.69 2.62 22.48
N GLU A 225 -1.74 1.81 22.03
CA GLU A 225 -0.31 2.04 22.17
C GLU A 225 0.44 1.71 20.87
N ALA A 226 1.44 2.55 20.54
CA ALA A 226 2.28 2.43 19.36
C ALA A 226 1.47 2.37 18.03
N GLY A 227 2.00 1.68 17.01
CA GLY A 227 1.34 1.55 15.71
C GLY A 227 1.51 2.75 14.79
N GLU A 228 2.56 3.54 15.03
CA GLU A 228 2.94 4.70 14.22
C GLU A 228 3.12 4.28 12.75
N SER A 229 2.65 5.13 11.85
CA SER A 229 2.81 4.97 10.41
C SER A 229 4.06 5.73 9.97
N TYR A 230 4.93 5.06 9.23
CA TYR A 230 6.17 5.64 8.72
C TYR A 230 6.13 5.72 7.20
N LEU A 231 6.65 6.81 6.65
CA LEU A 231 6.91 6.98 5.23
C LEU A 231 8.40 7.22 4.99
N SER A 232 8.93 6.72 3.88
CA SER A 232 10.28 7.03 3.42
C SER A 232 10.27 7.26 1.92
N SER A 233 10.98 8.30 1.47
CA SER A 233 11.20 8.53 0.04
C SER A 233 12.01 7.38 -0.57
N SER A 234 11.43 6.67 -1.55
CA SER A 234 12.16 5.65 -2.30
C SER A 234 13.20 6.29 -3.25
N TRP A 235 13.01 7.56 -3.61
CA TRP A 235 13.94 8.34 -4.43
C TRP A 235 15.18 8.77 -3.64
N ASN A 236 15.03 9.10 -2.36
CA ASN A 236 16.18 9.35 -1.49
C ASN A 236 16.98 8.06 -1.26
N VAL A 237 16.31 6.95 -0.96
CA VAL A 237 16.94 5.63 -0.85
C VAL A 237 17.66 5.24 -2.15
N TYR A 238 17.04 5.48 -3.31
CA TYR A 238 17.68 5.28 -4.61
C TYR A 238 18.96 6.10 -4.75
N ASN A 239 18.94 7.39 -4.42
CA ASN A 239 20.12 8.26 -4.51
C ASN A 239 21.29 7.76 -3.65
N ILE A 240 21.00 7.25 -2.44
CA ILE A 240 22.01 6.67 -1.56
C ILE A 240 22.58 5.40 -2.18
N LEU A 241 21.73 4.47 -2.63
CA LEU A 241 22.17 3.24 -3.29
C LEU A 241 22.96 3.52 -4.57
N ALA A 242 22.52 4.47 -5.39
CA ALA A 242 23.19 4.81 -6.63
C ALA A 242 24.61 5.34 -6.41
N LYS A 243 24.81 6.08 -5.31
CA LYS A 243 26.12 6.62 -4.91
C LYS A 243 27.01 5.58 -4.24
N GLU A 244 26.46 4.76 -3.34
CA GLU A 244 27.26 3.96 -2.41
C GLU A 244 27.31 2.47 -2.78
N ARG A 245 26.26 1.96 -3.44
CA ARG A 245 26.07 0.55 -3.78
C ARG A 245 25.45 0.37 -5.17
N PRO A 246 26.12 0.84 -6.25
CA PRO A 246 25.62 0.68 -7.61
C PRO A 246 25.39 -0.79 -7.99
N ASP A 247 26.12 -1.75 -7.40
CA ASP A 247 25.87 -3.19 -7.54
C ASP A 247 24.46 -3.63 -7.08
N LEU A 248 23.89 -2.96 -6.07
CA LEU A 248 22.53 -3.21 -5.63
C LEU A 248 21.51 -2.61 -6.60
N ILE A 249 21.82 -1.50 -7.29
CA ILE A 249 20.97 -0.98 -8.38
C ILE A 249 20.90 -1.98 -9.53
N HIS A 250 22.04 -2.58 -9.93
CA HIS A 250 22.04 -3.70 -10.87
C HIS A 250 21.14 -4.84 -10.40
N THR A 251 21.30 -5.28 -9.15
CA THR A 251 20.52 -6.38 -8.57
C THR A 251 19.01 -6.09 -8.56
N LEU A 252 18.60 -4.87 -8.18
CA LEU A 252 17.19 -4.48 -8.11
C LEU A 252 16.53 -4.37 -9.50
N SER A 253 17.32 -4.06 -10.54
CA SER A 253 16.87 -3.95 -11.94
C SER A 253 16.77 -5.31 -12.68
N GLN A 254 17.30 -6.39 -12.11
CA GLN A 254 17.22 -7.75 -12.67
C GLN A 254 15.86 -8.41 -12.38
N ASN A 255 15.56 -9.55 -13.00
CA ASN A 255 14.35 -10.31 -12.70
C ASN A 255 14.42 -11.05 -11.35
N TRP A 256 13.32 -10.98 -10.58
CA TRP A 256 13.16 -11.66 -9.29
C TRP A 256 12.01 -12.66 -9.33
N PRO A 257 12.14 -13.85 -8.72
CA PRO A 257 11.06 -14.82 -8.58
C PRO A 257 10.06 -14.38 -7.51
N VAL A 258 9.10 -13.54 -7.90
CA VAL A 258 8.02 -13.07 -7.04
C VAL A 258 7.02 -14.20 -6.82
N ASP A 259 6.92 -14.67 -5.59
CA ASP A 259 6.09 -15.81 -5.20
C ASP A 259 4.59 -15.60 -5.46
N GLY A 260 3.96 -16.60 -6.09
CA GLY A 260 2.52 -16.66 -6.30
C GLY A 260 1.74 -17.24 -5.11
N PHE A 261 2.43 -17.60 -4.02
CA PHE A 261 1.92 -18.21 -2.79
C PHE A 261 1.11 -19.48 -3.02
N ASN A 262 1.78 -20.50 -3.55
CA ASN A 262 1.20 -21.82 -3.90
C ASN A 262 0.06 -21.76 -4.93
N ASN A 263 0.02 -20.72 -5.77
CA ASN A 263 -0.86 -20.68 -6.93
C ASN A 263 -0.37 -21.72 -7.97
N PRO A 264 -1.12 -22.80 -8.24
CA PRO A 264 -0.65 -23.86 -9.13
C PRO A 264 -0.61 -23.44 -10.60
N GLN A 265 -1.39 -22.44 -11.01
CA GLN A 265 -1.36 -21.91 -12.38
C GLN A 265 -0.20 -20.95 -12.61
N LYS A 266 0.22 -20.24 -11.56
CA LYS A 266 1.27 -19.23 -11.62
C LYS A 266 2.12 -19.26 -10.35
N PRO A 267 3.00 -20.28 -10.18
CA PRO A 267 3.74 -20.50 -8.94
C PRO A 267 4.62 -19.31 -8.57
N TYR A 268 5.18 -18.61 -9.56
CA TYR A 268 5.89 -17.36 -9.40
C TYR A 268 5.84 -16.53 -10.69
N THR A 269 6.22 -15.26 -10.60
CA THR A 269 6.52 -14.39 -11.75
C THR A 269 7.95 -13.90 -11.71
N LEU A 270 8.48 -13.52 -12.88
CA LEU A 270 9.77 -12.86 -12.99
C LEU A 270 9.56 -11.39 -13.35
N ARG A 271 10.06 -10.50 -12.50
CA ARG A 271 10.10 -9.06 -12.80
C ARG A 271 11.16 -8.34 -11.97
N PRO A 272 11.60 -7.15 -12.39
CA PRO A 272 12.39 -6.26 -11.55
C PRO A 272 11.64 -5.74 -10.34
N LEU A 273 12.39 -5.21 -9.37
CA LEU A 273 11.85 -4.43 -8.27
C LEU A 273 12.06 -2.94 -8.50
N LEU A 274 13.08 -2.57 -9.26
CA LEU A 274 13.43 -1.20 -9.62
C LEU A 274 13.26 -0.99 -11.13
N TYR A 275 12.60 0.10 -11.49
CA TYR A 275 12.31 0.49 -12.86
C TYR A 275 12.80 1.91 -13.10
N HIS A 276 13.36 2.16 -14.28
CA HIS A 276 13.71 3.49 -14.75
C HIS A 276 12.89 3.82 -15.99
N GLN A 277 12.36 5.03 -16.03
CA GLN A 277 11.65 5.61 -17.15
C GLN A 277 12.38 6.90 -17.55
N PRO A 278 13.04 6.93 -18.72
CA PRO A 278 13.67 8.13 -19.23
C PRO A 278 12.66 9.27 -19.37
N ALA A 279 13.15 10.51 -19.26
CA ALA A 279 12.32 11.67 -19.58
C ALA A 279 11.85 11.62 -21.04
N THR A 280 10.63 12.10 -21.27
CA THR A 280 10.08 12.37 -22.61
C THR A 280 9.82 13.87 -22.76
N GLU A 281 9.31 14.31 -23.90
CA GLU A 281 8.93 15.71 -24.11
C GLU A 281 7.88 16.21 -23.10
N THR A 282 7.04 15.32 -22.57
CA THR A 282 5.90 15.66 -21.72
C THR A 282 5.92 15.04 -20.32
N THR A 283 6.88 14.15 -20.04
CA THR A 283 7.01 13.49 -18.73
C THR A 283 8.44 13.56 -18.21
N PRO A 284 8.66 13.92 -16.93
CA PRO A 284 9.99 13.93 -16.35
C PRO A 284 10.56 12.51 -16.21
N GLU A 285 11.88 12.42 -16.02
CA GLU A 285 12.54 11.17 -15.65
C GLU A 285 11.96 10.62 -14.34
N ARG A 286 11.74 9.31 -14.29
CA ARG A 286 11.16 8.64 -13.11
C ARG A 286 11.93 7.37 -12.77
N VAL A 287 12.05 7.14 -11.48
CA VAL A 287 12.44 5.85 -10.91
C VAL A 287 11.29 5.34 -10.06
N LEU A 288 10.95 4.06 -10.22
CA LEU A 288 9.87 3.40 -9.50
C LEU A 288 10.45 2.18 -8.77
N ILE A 289 10.08 2.01 -7.51
CA ILE A 289 10.40 0.79 -6.75
C ILE A 289 9.10 0.12 -6.34
N GLN A 290 8.88 -1.11 -6.82
CA GLN A 290 7.75 -1.93 -6.40
C GLN A 290 8.27 -3.16 -5.66
N TYR A 291 8.26 -3.06 -4.33
CA TYR A 291 8.97 -3.92 -3.40
C TYR A 291 8.06 -4.35 -2.25
N ALA A 292 8.00 -5.64 -1.98
CA ALA A 292 7.52 -6.14 -0.68
C ALA A 292 8.25 -7.45 -0.34
N ARG A 293 9.01 -7.43 0.75
CA ARG A 293 9.84 -8.56 1.21
C ARG A 293 9.08 -9.88 1.32
N ARG A 294 7.80 -9.84 1.71
CA ARG A 294 6.97 -11.04 1.90
C ARG A 294 6.90 -11.96 0.68
N TYR A 295 7.06 -11.44 -0.55
CA TYR A 295 7.10 -12.27 -1.77
C TYR A 295 8.34 -13.15 -1.87
N PHE A 296 9.34 -12.92 -1.02
CA PHE A 296 10.61 -13.65 -1.03
C PHE A 296 10.90 -14.37 0.28
N THR A 297 10.09 -14.14 1.31
CA THR A 297 10.27 -14.71 2.67
C THR A 297 9.02 -15.40 3.19
N GLY A 298 7.85 -15.08 2.64
CA GLY A 298 6.55 -15.40 3.24
C GLY A 298 6.22 -14.56 4.46
N PHE A 299 5.01 -14.78 5.00
CA PHE A 299 4.53 -14.25 6.27
C PHE A 299 3.39 -15.12 6.82
N LEU A 300 3.53 -15.60 8.07
CA LEU A 300 2.52 -16.41 8.78
C LEU A 300 1.91 -17.53 7.90
N ALA A 301 0.59 -17.45 7.64
CA ALA A 301 -0.15 -18.45 6.87
C ALA A 301 0.19 -18.50 5.38
N GLN A 302 1.04 -17.58 4.90
CA GLN A 302 1.57 -17.54 3.54
C GLN A 302 3.10 -17.68 3.60
N PRO A 303 3.64 -18.84 4.00
CA PRO A 303 5.07 -19.08 3.88
C PRO A 303 5.49 -19.01 2.41
N ARG A 304 6.76 -18.72 2.16
CA ARG A 304 7.32 -18.79 0.81
C ARG A 304 7.13 -20.20 0.25
N SER A 305 6.65 -20.33 -0.98
CA SER A 305 6.53 -21.59 -1.69
C SER A 305 7.88 -22.29 -1.80
N ALA A 306 7.92 -23.59 -1.49
CA ALA A 306 9.17 -24.35 -1.47
C ALA A 306 9.73 -24.62 -2.89
N ASP A 307 8.84 -24.77 -3.88
CA ASP A 307 9.17 -25.26 -5.22
C ASP A 307 9.47 -24.14 -6.24
N ILE A 308 9.77 -22.92 -5.79
CA ILE A 308 10.14 -21.79 -6.66
C ILE A 308 11.64 -21.45 -6.52
N PRO A 309 12.30 -20.91 -7.57
CA PRO A 309 13.73 -20.59 -7.53
C PRO A 309 14.11 -19.71 -6.32
N PRO A 310 15.18 -20.03 -5.58
CA PRO A 310 15.65 -19.18 -4.50
C PRO A 310 16.11 -17.82 -5.03
N ILE A 311 16.03 -16.80 -4.19
CA ILE A 311 16.74 -15.54 -4.48
C ILE A 311 18.23 -15.71 -4.22
N THR A 312 19.06 -14.83 -4.77
CA THR A 312 20.52 -14.84 -4.51
C THR A 312 20.88 -14.10 -3.22
N GLU A 313 22.11 -14.26 -2.71
CA GLU A 313 22.63 -13.44 -1.61
C GLU A 313 22.65 -11.94 -1.97
N ALA A 314 22.92 -11.59 -3.23
CA ALA A 314 22.83 -10.20 -3.70
C ALA A 314 21.41 -9.65 -3.58
N GLN A 315 20.43 -10.45 -3.98
CA GLN A 315 19.02 -10.13 -3.86
C GLN A 315 18.61 -10.01 -2.38
N ALA A 316 19.01 -10.94 -1.52
CA ALA A 316 18.75 -10.84 -0.08
C ALA A 316 19.35 -9.55 0.53
N GLU A 317 20.59 -9.20 0.17
CA GLU A 317 21.22 -7.95 0.59
C GLU A 317 20.44 -6.72 0.09
N ALA A 318 19.99 -6.72 -1.16
CA ALA A 318 19.20 -5.62 -1.71
C ALA A 318 17.86 -5.42 -0.98
N LEU A 319 17.20 -6.51 -0.55
CA LEU A 319 15.97 -6.41 0.24
C LEU A 319 16.22 -5.77 1.61
N ASP A 320 17.36 -6.09 2.26
CA ASP A 320 17.78 -5.52 3.55
C ASP A 320 18.21 -4.06 3.39
N ALA A 321 18.99 -3.73 2.37
CA ALA A 321 19.44 -2.37 2.09
C ALA A 321 18.26 -1.42 1.87
N LEU A 322 17.25 -1.81 1.06
CA LEU A 322 16.03 -1.02 0.89
C LEU A 322 15.30 -0.81 2.23
N HIS A 323 15.23 -1.83 3.08
CA HIS A 323 14.52 -1.73 4.35
C HIS A 323 15.23 -0.81 5.34
N PHE A 324 16.52 -1.03 5.59
CA PHE A 324 17.24 -0.30 6.62
C PHE A 324 17.51 1.15 6.21
N LEU A 325 17.75 1.42 4.92
CA LEU A 325 17.81 2.80 4.44
C LEU A 325 16.45 3.48 4.55
N ALA A 326 15.35 2.78 4.23
CA ALA A 326 14.02 3.35 4.42
C ALA A 326 13.74 3.65 5.90
N GLU A 327 14.18 2.77 6.82
CA GLU A 327 14.02 2.98 8.26
C GLU A 327 14.83 4.18 8.76
N GLU A 328 16.11 4.26 8.39
CA GLU A 328 17.02 5.36 8.77
C GLU A 328 16.52 6.74 8.29
N HIS A 329 15.92 6.79 7.10
CA HIS A 329 15.50 8.03 6.44
C HIS A 329 13.97 8.26 6.51
N SER A 330 13.26 7.51 7.35
CA SER A 330 11.80 7.62 7.47
C SER A 330 11.32 8.82 8.29
N ALA A 331 10.10 9.25 8.02
CA ALA A 331 9.31 10.16 8.85
C ALA A 331 8.17 9.39 9.53
N ALA A 332 8.02 9.58 10.84
CA ALA A 332 6.82 9.19 11.56
C ALA A 332 5.72 10.22 11.31
N LEU A 333 4.53 9.76 10.93
CA LEU A 333 3.37 10.62 10.80
C LEU A 333 2.44 10.45 12.00
N ASP A 334 2.05 11.58 12.59
CA ASP A 334 0.99 11.62 13.60
C ASP A 334 -0.37 11.41 12.92
N PHE A 335 -0.81 10.16 12.84
CA PHE A 335 -2.01 9.75 12.12
C PHE A 335 -3.20 9.65 13.08
N GLN A 336 -4.09 10.65 13.00
CA GLN A 336 -5.17 10.83 13.97
C GLN A 336 -6.48 10.23 13.49
N LYS A 337 -7.41 10.05 14.43
CA LYS A 337 -8.78 9.64 14.14
C LYS A 337 -9.44 10.64 13.17
N GLY A 338 -9.98 10.14 12.06
CA GLY A 338 -10.57 10.96 10.98
C GLY A 338 -9.57 11.47 9.93
N ASP A 339 -8.27 11.21 10.09
CA ASP A 339 -7.28 11.53 9.06
C ASP A 339 -7.38 10.56 7.89
N VAL A 340 -7.17 11.10 6.68
CA VAL A 340 -6.93 10.32 5.48
C VAL A 340 -5.53 10.58 4.96
N GLN A 341 -4.69 9.56 5.00
CA GLN A 341 -3.36 9.60 4.39
C GLN A 341 -3.48 9.18 2.92
N TYR A 342 -2.84 9.93 2.02
CA TYR A 342 -2.66 9.56 0.61
C TYR A 342 -1.17 9.51 0.29
N VAL A 343 -0.73 8.42 -0.35
CA VAL A 343 0.69 8.16 -0.67
C VAL A 343 0.80 7.73 -2.13
N ASN A 344 1.75 8.32 -2.86
CA ASN A 344 2.19 7.83 -4.16
C ASN A 344 3.07 6.59 -3.96
N ASN A 345 2.43 5.43 -4.11
CA ASN A 345 2.97 4.09 -3.88
C ASN A 345 4.18 3.76 -4.76
N LEU A 346 4.39 4.49 -5.86
CA LEU A 346 5.49 4.26 -6.80
C LEU A 346 6.79 4.95 -6.34
N SER A 347 6.69 5.90 -5.41
CA SER A 347 7.79 6.78 -4.99
C SER A 347 8.04 6.79 -3.48
N ILE A 348 7.16 6.19 -2.69
CA ILE A 348 7.22 6.19 -1.22
C ILE A 348 7.14 4.75 -0.71
N PHE A 349 8.06 4.40 0.19
CA PHE A 349 7.92 3.22 1.05
C PHE A 349 7.08 3.56 2.27
N HIS A 350 6.25 2.63 2.72
CA HIS A 350 5.48 2.78 3.94
C HIS A 350 5.62 1.58 4.87
N ALA A 351 5.56 1.86 6.18
CA ALA A 351 5.65 0.87 7.24
C ALA A 351 4.72 1.24 8.40
N ARG A 352 4.56 0.28 9.32
CA ARG A 352 3.83 0.47 10.57
C ARG A 352 4.53 -0.26 11.69
N ASN A 353 4.74 0.39 12.82
CA ASN A 353 5.27 -0.28 14.01
C ASN A 353 4.28 -1.33 14.56
N GLY A 354 4.76 -2.27 15.38
CA GLY A 354 3.86 -3.13 16.16
C GLY A 354 2.94 -2.28 17.06
N PHE A 355 1.75 -2.77 17.39
CA PHE A 355 0.81 -2.05 18.25
C PHE A 355 0.10 -2.95 19.24
N THR A 356 -0.46 -2.32 20.27
CA THR A 356 -1.35 -2.96 21.23
C THR A 356 -2.72 -2.27 21.17
N ASP A 357 -3.76 -3.09 21.05
CA ASP A 357 -5.15 -2.63 21.14
C ASP A 357 -5.61 -2.63 22.60
N ALA A 358 -6.53 -1.75 22.95
CA ALA A 358 -7.16 -1.81 24.26
C ALA A 358 -7.96 -3.12 24.43
N PRO A 359 -8.10 -3.65 25.66
CA PRO A 359 -8.96 -4.80 25.92
C PRO A 359 -10.39 -4.52 25.44
N GLY A 360 -10.90 -5.34 24.54
CA GLY A 360 -12.26 -5.18 24.03
C GLY A 360 -13.29 -5.34 25.15
N LYS A 361 -14.24 -4.40 25.28
CA LYS A 361 -15.41 -4.62 26.14
C LYS A 361 -16.34 -5.60 25.42
N GLU A 362 -16.52 -6.80 25.98
CA GLU A 362 -17.59 -7.71 25.55
C GLU A 362 -18.94 -7.04 25.84
N LEU A 363 -19.69 -6.63 24.81
CA LEU A 363 -21.11 -6.35 24.96
C LEU A 363 -21.86 -7.65 24.64
N VAL A 364 -22.52 -8.21 25.65
CA VAL A 364 -23.47 -9.30 25.46
C VAL A 364 -24.79 -8.67 25.00
N SER A 365 -25.16 -8.87 23.73
CA SER A 365 -26.50 -8.53 23.25
C SER A 365 -27.51 -9.52 23.84
N SER A 366 -28.74 -9.03 24.11
CA SER A 366 -29.90 -9.75 24.65
C SER A 366 -30.27 -11.04 23.90
N ASN A 367 -29.68 -11.26 22.72
CA ASN A 367 -29.93 -12.40 21.83
C ASN A 367 -28.74 -13.39 21.76
N ASN A 368 -27.85 -13.43 22.75
CA ASN A 368 -26.63 -14.27 22.76
C ASN A 368 -25.65 -14.04 21.58
N VAL A 369 -25.77 -12.90 20.89
CA VAL A 369 -24.76 -12.45 19.93
C VAL A 369 -23.69 -11.69 20.70
N ARG A 370 -22.47 -12.25 20.75
CA ARG A 370 -21.31 -11.55 21.29
C ARG A 370 -20.95 -10.40 20.36
N ILE A 371 -21.21 -9.16 20.78
CA ILE A 371 -20.76 -7.96 20.08
C ILE A 371 -19.64 -7.37 20.92
N VAL A 372 -18.38 -7.56 20.54
CA VAL A 372 -17.30 -6.82 21.19
C VAL A 372 -17.40 -5.38 20.73
N ALA A 373 -17.69 -4.44 21.65
CA ALA A 373 -17.61 -3.01 21.35
C ALA A 373 -16.18 -2.72 20.91
N ASN A 374 -16.04 -2.34 19.65
CA ASN A 374 -14.78 -2.37 18.91
C ASN A 374 -14.15 -0.98 18.78
N HIS A 375 -14.61 -0.01 19.59
CA HIS A 375 -14.28 1.42 19.46
C HIS A 375 -12.81 1.72 19.81
N ASP A 376 -12.15 0.85 20.57
CA ASP A 376 -10.80 1.09 21.11
C ASP A 376 -9.72 0.19 20.48
N ARG A 377 -10.01 -0.37 19.30
CA ARG A 377 -9.05 -1.18 18.53
C ARG A 377 -8.68 -0.49 17.23
N ARG A 378 -7.39 -0.51 16.88
CA ARG A 378 -6.86 0.08 15.65
C ARG A 378 -7.66 -0.40 14.44
N HIS A 379 -8.21 0.54 13.69
CA HIS A 379 -9.02 0.24 12.52
C HIS A 379 -8.83 1.30 11.45
N LEU A 380 -8.17 0.93 10.35
CA LEU A 380 -8.12 1.76 9.15
C LEU A 380 -8.92 1.12 8.00
N LEU A 381 -9.39 1.95 7.08
CA LEU A 381 -9.88 1.52 5.77
C LEU A 381 -8.86 1.89 4.71
N ARG A 382 -8.61 0.99 3.76
CA ARG A 382 -7.70 1.24 2.64
C ARG A 382 -8.43 1.26 1.32
N LEU A 383 -8.09 2.24 0.50
CA LEU A 383 -8.34 2.26 -0.94
C LEU A 383 -7.02 2.16 -1.70
N TRP A 384 -7.05 1.47 -2.84
CA TRP A 384 -6.07 1.63 -3.90
C TRP A 384 -6.69 2.47 -4.98
N LEU A 385 -6.01 3.55 -5.38
CA LEU A 385 -6.56 4.52 -6.32
C LEU A 385 -5.61 4.71 -7.49
N ARG A 386 -6.18 5.14 -8.61
CA ARG A 386 -5.47 5.64 -9.79
C ARG A 386 -6.14 6.93 -10.23
N ASP A 387 -5.34 7.97 -10.38
CA ASP A 387 -5.77 9.25 -10.94
C ASP A 387 -5.47 9.27 -12.44
N PRO A 388 -6.46 9.13 -13.33
CA PRO A 388 -6.22 9.09 -14.77
C PRO A 388 -5.56 10.37 -15.32
N GLU A 389 -5.65 11.50 -14.62
CA GLU A 389 -5.03 12.76 -15.05
C GLU A 389 -3.52 12.81 -14.73
N ASN A 390 -3.09 12.19 -13.63
CA ASN A 390 -1.73 12.33 -13.08
C ASN A 390 -0.94 11.01 -13.00
N ALA A 391 -1.59 9.86 -13.20
CA ALA A 391 -0.97 8.57 -13.01
C ALA A 391 0.28 8.40 -13.86
N TRP A 392 1.31 7.81 -13.26
CA TRP A 392 2.53 7.50 -13.98
C TRP A 392 2.28 6.37 -14.98
N GLN A 393 3.10 6.34 -16.04
CA GLN A 393 3.10 5.22 -16.96
C GLN A 393 3.47 3.95 -16.20
N THR A 394 2.65 2.91 -16.30
CA THR A 394 2.96 1.62 -15.69
C THR A 394 4.11 0.96 -16.46
N PRO A 395 5.22 0.57 -15.80
CA PRO A 395 6.27 -0.21 -16.43
C PRO A 395 5.71 -1.51 -17.04
N GLU A 396 6.18 -1.90 -18.23
CA GLU A 396 5.66 -3.06 -18.96
C GLU A 396 5.63 -4.35 -18.10
N PRO A 397 6.66 -4.70 -17.31
CA PRO A 397 6.63 -5.90 -16.47
C PRO A 397 5.60 -5.84 -15.32
N LEU A 398 5.04 -4.65 -15.03
CA LEU A 398 3.97 -4.44 -14.05
C LEU A 398 2.59 -4.40 -14.69
N GLN A 399 2.47 -4.33 -16.02
CA GLN A 399 1.20 -4.08 -16.70
C GLN A 399 0.13 -5.11 -16.36
N HIS A 400 0.48 -6.40 -16.39
CA HIS A 400 -0.46 -7.47 -16.03
C HIS A 400 -1.00 -7.31 -14.59
N ARG A 401 -0.14 -6.91 -13.65
CA ARG A 401 -0.55 -6.70 -12.26
C ARG A 401 -1.46 -5.48 -12.13
N TRP A 402 -1.15 -4.38 -12.82
CA TRP A 402 -2.00 -3.19 -12.85
C TRP A 402 -3.35 -3.47 -13.49
N ASP A 403 -3.40 -4.31 -14.52
CA ASP A 403 -4.64 -4.75 -15.15
C ASP A 403 -5.50 -5.54 -14.18
N THR A 404 -4.91 -6.47 -13.42
CA THR A 404 -5.59 -7.19 -12.33
C THR A 404 -6.14 -6.24 -11.27
N VAL A 405 -5.42 -5.16 -10.96
CA VAL A 405 -5.88 -4.18 -9.96
C VAL A 405 -7.00 -3.28 -10.50
N PHE A 406 -6.89 -2.75 -11.71
CA PHE A 406 -7.74 -1.63 -12.16
C PHE A 406 -8.64 -1.90 -13.38
N LYS A 407 -8.33 -2.87 -14.25
CA LYS A 407 -9.14 -3.10 -15.47
C LYS A 407 -10.40 -3.90 -15.19
N ASN A 408 -11.48 -3.62 -15.92
CA ASN A 408 -12.71 -4.43 -15.97
C ASN A 408 -13.39 -4.61 -14.60
N VAL A 409 -13.48 -3.54 -13.80
CA VAL A 409 -14.36 -3.47 -12.61
C VAL A 409 -15.42 -2.41 -12.88
N THR A 410 -16.61 -2.82 -13.29
CA THR A 410 -17.73 -1.86 -13.42
C THR A 410 -18.23 -1.43 -12.04
N GLU A 411 -18.99 -0.35 -11.96
CA GLU A 411 -19.58 0.16 -10.73
C GLU A 411 -20.41 -0.92 -10.00
N ASP A 412 -21.22 -1.69 -10.73
CA ASP A 412 -22.04 -2.78 -10.17
C ASP A 412 -21.20 -3.93 -9.60
N GLU A 413 -19.97 -4.09 -10.08
CA GLU A 413 -19.05 -5.13 -9.63
C GLU A 413 -18.24 -4.73 -8.41
N GLN A 414 -18.33 -3.48 -7.95
CA GLN A 414 -17.54 -2.99 -6.81
C GLN A 414 -18.24 -3.31 -5.48
N ALA A 415 -17.59 -4.14 -4.66
CA ALA A 415 -18.04 -4.44 -3.32
C ALA A 415 -17.34 -3.55 -2.28
N PHE A 416 -18.11 -3.10 -1.30
CA PHE A 416 -17.66 -2.27 -0.19
C PHE A 416 -17.98 -2.99 1.12
N PRO A 417 -17.15 -3.96 1.54
CA PRO A 417 -17.36 -4.64 2.81
C PRO A 417 -17.42 -3.61 3.94
N LEU A 418 -18.52 -3.59 4.69
CA LEU A 418 -18.67 -2.66 5.83
C LEU A 418 -18.01 -3.20 7.10
N ASN A 419 -17.78 -4.51 7.15
CA ASN A 419 -17.19 -5.22 8.27
C ASN A 419 -15.93 -5.96 7.82
N PRO A 420 -14.96 -6.19 8.73
CA PRO A 420 -13.82 -7.04 8.46
C PRO A 420 -14.31 -8.49 8.27
N GLY A 421 -14.67 -8.85 7.04
CA GLY A 421 -15.45 -10.04 6.72
C GLY A 421 -15.03 -10.64 5.38
N SER A 422 -13.74 -10.99 5.27
CA SER A 422 -13.15 -12.00 4.39
C SER A 422 -11.64 -11.76 4.40
N LEU A 423 -10.88 -12.78 4.80
CA LEU A 423 -9.43 -12.72 4.77
C LEU A 423 -8.98 -12.50 3.34
N ARG A 424 -7.98 -11.63 3.18
CA ARG A 424 -7.27 -11.48 1.90
C ARG A 424 -6.58 -12.83 1.61
N LYS A 425 -7.23 -13.69 0.80
CA LYS A 425 -6.68 -15.01 0.46
C LYS A 425 -5.42 -14.88 -0.39
N THR A 426 -5.38 -13.87 -1.27
CA THR A 426 -4.21 -13.43 -2.03
C THR A 426 -4.49 -12.04 -2.64
N VAL A 427 -3.57 -11.10 -2.44
CA VAL A 427 -3.16 -10.19 -3.51
C VAL A 427 -1.68 -10.30 -3.56
N GLY A 428 -1.12 -10.73 -4.68
CA GLY A 428 0.30 -10.97 -4.66
C GLY A 428 0.92 -11.61 -5.87
N SER A 429 0.17 -12.44 -6.59
CA SER A 429 0.64 -13.13 -7.79
C SER A 429 0.76 -12.25 -9.05
#